data_AF-A0A3A9Y616-F1
#
_entry.id   AF-A0A3A9Y616-F1
#
_cell.length_a   1.000
_cell.length_b   1.000
_cell.length_c   1.000
_cell.angle_alpha   90.00
_cell.angle_beta   90.00
_cell.angle_gamma   90.00
#
_symmetry.space_group_name_H-M   'P 1'
#
loop_
_entity.id
_entity.type
_entity.pdbx_description
1 polymer ?
#
loop_
_entity_poly.entity_id
_entity_poly.type
_entity_poly.pdbx_seq_one_letter_code
_entity_poly.pdbx_strand_id
1 'polypeptide(L)'
;MSGPYRPGPPPGGSPVPRPGPPPGGLPAARPGPPPGVRPAQPSVEELDGPGHPAVDAAVQAMINASSLAPADQIAQYEAAYETLRETLASIDQA
;
A
#
# COMPACT_ATOMS: atom_id res chain seq x y z
N MET A 1 2.96 -6.44 46.82
CA MET A 1 2.36 -6.23 45.49
C MET A 1 3.27 -6.82 44.43
N SER A 2 2.79 -7.79 43.67
CA SER A 2 3.51 -8.48 42.57
C SER A 2 3.70 -7.54 41.36
N GLY A 3 4.91 -7.49 40.80
CA GLY A 3 5.18 -6.82 39.52
C GLY A 3 4.67 -7.65 38.32
N PRO A 4 4.49 -7.04 37.14
CA PRO A 4 3.98 -7.75 35.97
C PRO A 4 5.00 -8.77 35.45
N TYR A 5 4.57 -10.03 35.38
CA TYR A 5 5.30 -11.12 34.75
C TYR A 5 5.39 -10.82 33.24
N ARG A 6 6.59 -10.56 32.70
CA ARG A 6 6.81 -10.46 31.25
C ARG A 6 7.29 -11.83 30.75
N PRO A 7 6.50 -12.58 29.98
CA PRO A 7 6.97 -13.82 29.36
C PRO A 7 8.18 -13.53 28.47
N GLY A 8 9.24 -14.33 28.63
CA GLY A 8 10.43 -14.25 27.77
C GLY A 8 10.12 -14.72 26.33
N PRO A 9 10.94 -14.34 25.35
CA PRO A 9 10.82 -14.85 23.99
C PRO A 9 11.06 -16.38 23.97
N PRO A 10 10.37 -17.13 23.10
CA PRO A 10 10.57 -18.58 22.99
C PRO A 10 12.01 -18.88 22.52
N PRO A 11 12.68 -19.89 23.09
CA PRO A 11 13.98 -20.34 22.60
C PRO A 11 13.84 -20.87 21.17
N GLY A 12 14.82 -20.53 20.33
CA GLY A 12 14.81 -20.70 18.88
C GLY A 12 14.42 -22.10 18.41
N GLY A 13 13.38 -22.15 17.57
CA GLY A 13 13.08 -23.31 16.74
C GLY A 13 14.13 -23.45 15.65
N SER A 14 14.81 -24.58 15.64
CA SER A 14 15.75 -25.01 14.61
C SER A 14 15.17 -24.87 13.18
N PRO A 15 15.99 -24.53 12.16
CA PRO A 15 15.53 -24.50 10.78
C PRO A 15 15.19 -25.92 10.31
N VAL A 16 13.92 -26.13 9.94
CA VAL A 16 13.51 -27.33 9.18
C VAL A 16 14.17 -27.29 7.80
N PRO A 17 14.79 -28.39 7.31
CA PRO A 17 15.32 -28.42 5.95
C PRO A 17 14.16 -28.35 4.96
N ARG A 18 14.09 -27.29 4.16
CA ARG A 18 13.21 -27.24 3.00
C ARG A 18 13.66 -28.33 2.01
N PRO A 19 12.77 -29.24 1.58
CA PRO A 19 13.06 -30.14 0.46
C PRO A 19 13.47 -29.32 -0.78
N GLY A 20 14.59 -29.68 -1.41
CA GLY A 20 15.05 -29.05 -2.63
C GLY A 20 14.10 -29.29 -3.81
N PRO A 21 14.16 -28.45 -4.86
CA PRO A 21 13.34 -28.64 -6.05
C PRO A 21 13.69 -29.98 -6.74
N PRO A 22 12.71 -30.68 -7.34
CA PRO A 22 12.97 -31.91 -8.05
C PRO A 22 13.87 -31.67 -9.27
N PRO A 23 14.83 -32.56 -9.56
CA PRO A 23 15.69 -32.42 -10.73
C PRO A 23 14.90 -32.71 -12.01
N GLY A 24 14.85 -31.72 -12.91
CA GLY A 24 14.76 -31.90 -14.35
C GLY A 24 13.56 -32.70 -14.89
N GLY A 25 12.39 -32.08 -14.93
CA GLY A 25 11.33 -32.44 -15.87
C GLY A 25 11.09 -31.26 -16.83
N LEU A 26 11.33 -31.46 -18.12
CA LEU A 26 11.01 -30.48 -19.16
C LEU A 26 9.54 -30.05 -19.01
N PRO A 27 9.19 -28.74 -18.98
CA PRO A 27 7.79 -28.37 -19.00
C PRO A 27 7.20 -28.78 -20.35
N ALA A 28 6.17 -29.64 -20.31
CA ALA A 28 5.32 -29.85 -21.47
C ALA A 28 4.86 -28.48 -21.97
N ALA A 29 5.13 -28.18 -23.24
CA ALA A 29 4.79 -26.92 -23.88
C ALA A 29 3.27 -26.73 -23.88
N ARG A 30 2.76 -26.14 -22.81
CA ARG A 30 1.39 -25.66 -22.76
C ARG A 30 1.34 -24.44 -23.69
N PRO A 31 0.50 -24.43 -24.74
CA PRO A 31 0.37 -23.25 -25.59
C PRO A 31 0.11 -22.03 -24.72
N GLY A 32 1.01 -21.04 -24.80
CA GLY A 32 0.87 -19.80 -24.06
C GLY A 32 -0.37 -19.04 -24.52
N PRO A 33 -0.98 -18.22 -23.66
CA PRO A 33 -2.01 -17.29 -24.09
C PRO A 33 -1.47 -16.41 -25.22
N PRO A 34 -2.29 -16.03 -26.22
CA PRO A 34 -1.82 -15.20 -27.32
C PRO A 34 -1.21 -13.90 -26.76
N PRO A 35 -0.01 -13.50 -27.22
CA PRO A 35 0.55 -12.21 -26.84
C PRO A 35 -0.33 -11.12 -27.47
N GLY A 36 -1.24 -10.53 -26.69
CA GLY A 36 -2.09 -9.50 -27.27
C GLY A 36 -3.17 -8.85 -26.41
N VAL A 37 -3.61 -9.45 -25.30
CA VAL A 37 -4.65 -8.79 -24.48
C VAL A 37 -4.41 -9.04 -22.99
N ARG A 38 -3.38 -8.40 -22.45
CA ARG A 38 -3.52 -7.93 -21.07
C ARG A 38 -4.47 -6.74 -21.17
N PRO A 39 -5.59 -6.68 -20.41
CA PRO A 39 -6.31 -5.42 -20.28
C PRO A 39 -5.25 -4.38 -19.94
N ALA A 40 -5.16 -3.32 -20.75
CA ALA A 40 -4.31 -2.19 -20.41
C ALA A 40 -4.69 -1.83 -18.98
N GLN A 41 -3.74 -1.93 -18.05
CA GLN A 41 -3.96 -1.26 -16.77
C GLN A 41 -4.13 0.20 -17.18
N PRO A 42 -5.23 0.87 -16.79
CA PRO A 42 -5.43 2.25 -17.18
C PRO A 42 -4.15 2.98 -16.80
N SER A 43 -3.54 3.63 -17.79
CA SER A 43 -2.43 4.55 -17.53
C SER A 43 -2.94 5.55 -16.49
N VAL A 44 -2.08 6.06 -15.61
CA VAL A 44 -2.54 7.07 -14.62
C VAL A 44 -3.17 8.28 -15.31
N GLU A 45 -2.76 8.57 -16.55
CA GLU A 45 -3.37 9.53 -17.48
C GLU A 45 -4.76 9.15 -18.05
N GLU A 46 -5.24 7.90 -17.90
CA GLU A 46 -6.56 7.45 -18.37
C GLU A 46 -7.63 7.49 -17.26
N LEU A 47 -7.21 7.71 -16.01
CA LEU A 47 -8.08 8.04 -14.87
C LEU A 47 -8.37 9.56 -14.77
N ASP A 48 -7.91 10.33 -15.76
CA ASP A 48 -7.97 11.78 -15.85
C ASP A 48 -9.40 12.27 -16.20
N GLY A 49 -10.36 11.91 -15.36
CA GLY A 49 -11.41 12.87 -15.04
C GLY A 49 -10.74 14.04 -14.31
N PRO A 50 -11.29 15.27 -14.36
CA PRO A 50 -10.73 16.38 -13.61
C PRO A 50 -10.55 15.92 -12.15
N GLY A 51 -9.29 15.92 -11.70
CA GLY A 51 -8.92 15.47 -10.36
C GLY A 51 -9.82 16.10 -9.30
N HIS A 52 -10.09 15.38 -8.22
CA HIS A 52 -10.94 15.93 -7.18
C HIS A 52 -10.18 17.10 -6.52
N PRO A 53 -10.62 18.36 -6.63
CA PRO A 53 -9.81 19.52 -6.28
C PRO A 53 -9.40 19.52 -4.79
N ALA A 54 -10.23 18.91 -3.93
CA ALA A 54 -9.91 18.70 -2.51
C ALA A 54 -8.77 17.68 -2.30
N VAL A 55 -8.69 16.63 -3.11
CA VAL A 55 -7.61 15.66 -3.08
C VAL A 55 -6.31 16.29 -3.58
N ASP A 56 -6.37 17.06 -4.66
CA ASP A 56 -5.21 17.78 -5.19
C ASP A 56 -4.63 18.78 -4.16
N ALA A 57 -5.51 19.52 -3.48
CA ALA A 57 -5.12 20.41 -2.40
C ALA A 57 -4.47 19.66 -1.23
N ALA A 58 -5.02 18.51 -0.84
CA ALA A 58 -4.47 17.68 0.23
C ALA A 58 -3.08 17.13 -0.13
N VAL A 59 -2.88 16.65 -1.37
CA VAL A 59 -1.57 16.17 -1.85
C VAL A 59 -0.55 17.31 -1.85
N GLN A 60 -0.93 18.48 -2.34
CA GLN A 60 -0.05 19.65 -2.31
C GLN A 60 0.30 20.07 -0.88
N ALA A 61 -0.64 19.99 0.06
CA ALA A 61 -0.38 20.26 1.47
C ALA A 61 0.62 19.26 2.06
N MET A 62 0.53 17.97 1.73
CA MET A 62 1.47 16.95 2.17
C MET A 62 2.88 17.16 1.58
N ILE A 63 2.97 17.59 0.32
CA ILE A 63 4.25 17.97 -0.30
C ILE A 63 4.89 19.14 0.46
N ASN A 64 4.12 20.18 0.78
CA ASN A 64 4.61 21.31 1.57
C ASN A 64 5.02 20.88 3.00
N ALA A 65 4.22 20.00 3.62
CA ALA A 65 4.46 19.50 4.96
C ALA A 65 5.74 18.66 5.07
N SER A 66 6.12 17.95 4.00
CA SER A 66 7.34 17.12 3.99
C SER A 66 8.63 17.90 4.28
N SER A 67 8.60 19.23 4.07
CA SER A 67 9.73 20.13 4.35
C SER A 67 9.68 20.74 5.76
N LEU A 68 8.61 20.52 6.52
CA LEU A 68 8.46 21.03 7.89
C LEU A 68 9.19 20.16 8.91
N ALA A 69 9.38 20.70 10.11
CA ALA A 69 9.88 19.92 11.23
C ALA A 69 8.89 18.78 11.59
N PRO A 70 9.37 17.62 12.06
CA PRO A 70 8.51 16.47 12.35
C PRO A 70 7.35 16.76 13.31
N ALA A 71 7.52 17.71 14.22
CA ALA A 71 6.47 18.15 15.14
C ALA A 71 5.29 18.81 14.41
N ASP A 72 5.56 19.58 13.35
CA ASP A 72 4.55 20.29 12.56
C ASP A 72 3.95 19.42 11.44
N GLN A 73 4.63 18.34 11.06
CA GLN A 73 4.14 17.39 10.06
C GLN A 73 2.83 16.73 10.52
N ILE A 74 2.69 16.40 11.80
CA ILE A 74 1.51 15.69 12.34
C ILE A 74 0.23 16.50 12.07
N ALA A 75 0.23 17.79 12.36
CA ALA A 75 -0.94 18.66 12.14
C ALA A 75 -1.35 18.71 10.66
N GLN A 76 -0.38 18.65 9.74
CA GLN A 76 -0.65 18.66 8.30
C GLN A 76 -1.18 17.30 7.80
N TYR A 77 -0.64 16.19 8.31
CA TYR A 77 -1.17 14.86 8.00
C TYR A 77 -2.61 14.68 8.49
N GLU A 78 -2.94 15.21 9.67
CA GLU A 78 -4.30 15.18 10.23
C GLU A 78 -5.28 16.00 9.38
N ALA A 79 -4.88 17.21 8.98
CA ALA A 79 -5.70 18.06 8.10
C ALA A 79 -5.94 17.43 6.72
N ALA A 80 -4.89 16.83 6.13
CA ALA A 80 -5.01 16.09 4.88
C ALA A 80 -5.96 14.90 5.03
N TYR A 81 -5.80 14.10 6.10
CA TYR A 81 -6.69 12.97 6.38
C TYR A 81 -8.16 13.37 6.52
N GLU A 82 -8.44 14.48 7.21
CA GLU A 82 -9.79 15.03 7.32
C GLU A 82 -10.37 15.42 5.96
N THR A 83 -9.56 16.02 5.08
CA THR A 83 -10.01 16.39 3.73
C THR A 83 -10.33 15.15 2.88
N LEU A 84 -9.49 14.12 2.95
CA LEU A 84 -9.73 12.87 2.23
C LEU A 84 -10.97 12.13 2.75
N ARG A 85 -11.19 12.09 4.07
CA ARG A 85 -12.36 11.41 4.65
C ARG A 85 -13.67 12.08 4.21
N GLU A 86 -13.68 13.41 4.16
CA GLU A 86 -14.84 14.20 3.75
C GLU A 86 -15.13 14.00 2.26
N THR A 87 -14.08 14.01 1.43
CA THR A 87 -14.19 13.74 0.00
C THR A 87 -14.79 12.35 -0.27
N LEU A 88 -14.28 11.32 0.41
CA LEU A 88 -14.80 9.95 0.26
C LEU A 88 -16.27 9.86 0.70
N ALA A 89 -16.63 10.50 1.81
CA ALA A 89 -18.02 10.55 2.27
C ALA A 89 -18.94 11.27 1.27
N SER A 90 -18.47 12.36 0.65
CA SER A 90 -19.22 13.07 -0.39
C SER A 90 -19.44 12.24 -1.65
N ILE A 91 -18.47 11.41 -2.04
CA ILE A 91 -18.60 10.51 -3.19
C ILE A 91 -19.56 9.35 -2.88
N ASP A 92 -19.52 8.81 -1.66
CA ASP A 92 -20.41 7.71 -1.22
C ASP A 92 -21.90 8.13 -1.16
N GLN A 93 -22.16 9.43 -0.94
CA GLN A 93 -23.51 9.99 -0.87
C GLN A 93 -24.09 10.43 -2.22
N ALA A 94 -23.30 10.42 -3.30
CA ALA A 94 -23.69 10.88 -4.64
C ALA A 94 -24.33 9.75 -5.48
#